data_AF-A0A1F9YXV5-F1
#
_entry.id   AF-A0A1F9YXV5-F1
#
_cell.length_a   1.000
_cell.length_b   1.000
_cell.length_c   1.000
_cell.angle_alpha   90.00
_cell.angle_beta   90.00
_cell.angle_gamma   90.00
#
_symmetry.space_group_name_H-M   'P 1'
#
loop_
_entity.id
_entity.type
_entity.pdbx_description
1 polymer ?
#
loop_
_entity_poly.entity_id
_entity_poly.type
_entity_poly.pdbx_seq_one_letter_code
_entity_poly.pdbx_strand_id
1 'polypeptide(L)' 'MVKDTVFATLVGRAFLHELDMGHRDSAIAFGRAFLLALGMEGLESDTAGKPCGDPWSKPALADSCNTAESGG' A
#
# COMPACT_ATOMS: atom_id res chain seq x y z
N MET A 1 -8.89 1.79 24.27
CA MET A 1 -7.80 2.61 23.67
C MET A 1 -8.46 3.61 22.74
N VAL A 2 -8.70 4.85 23.19
CA VAL A 2 -9.17 5.93 22.30
C VAL A 2 -7.95 6.31 21.47
N LYS A 3 -7.82 5.77 20.25
CA LYS A 3 -6.79 6.22 19.30
C LYS A 3 -6.90 7.73 19.20
N ASP A 4 -5.79 8.46 19.36
CA ASP A 4 -5.72 9.91 19.50
C ASP A 4 -6.42 10.64 18.36
N THR A 5 -7.74 10.79 18.49
CA THR A 5 -8.63 11.18 17.39
C THR A 5 -8.39 12.65 17.04
N VAL A 6 -7.98 13.44 18.04
CA VAL A 6 -7.55 14.83 17.89
C VAL A 6 -6.27 14.92 17.05
N PHE A 7 -5.26 14.09 17.36
CA PHE A 7 -4.02 14.07 16.59
C PHE A 7 -4.27 13.66 15.14
N ALA A 8 -5.02 12.57 14.93
CA ALA A 8 -5.41 12.14 13.58
C ALA A 8 -6.17 13.24 12.81
N THR A 9 -7.08 13.96 13.47
CA THR A 9 -7.83 15.06 12.84
C THR A 9 -6.91 16.21 12.45
N LEU A 10 -5.97 16.60 13.31
CA LEU A 10 -5.02 17.69 13.03
C LEU A 10 -4.09 17.34 11.87
N VAL A 11 -3.51 16.15 11.88
CA VAL A 11 -2.60 15.69 10.83
C VAL A 11 -3.35 15.52 9.50
N GLY A 12 -4.58 15.00 9.51
CA GLY A 12 -5.41 14.90 8.31
C GLY A 12 -5.73 16.27 7.69
N ARG A 13 -5.97 17.30 8.51
CA ARG A 13 -6.14 18.67 8.00
C ARG A 13 -4.86 19.25 7.41
N ALA A 14 -3.71 19.04 8.06
CA ALA A 14 -2.43 19.46 7.53
C ALA A 14 -2.11 18.78 6.19
N PHE A 15 -2.39 17.48 6.07
CA PHE A 15 -2.25 16.74 4.83
C PHE A 15 -3.03 17.38 3.67
N LEU A 16 -4.33 17.66 3.88
CA LEU A 16 -5.17 18.29 2.85
C LEU A 16 -4.66 19.68 2.47
N HIS A 17 -4.23 20.46 3.45
CA HIS A 17 -3.64 21.78 3.22
C HIS A 17 -2.38 21.71 2.34
N GLU A 18 -1.47 20.77 2.61
CA GLU A 18 -0.26 20.59 1.81
C GLU A 18 -0.56 20.10 0.38
N LEU A 19 -1.63 19.30 0.20
CA LEU A 19 -2.09 18.92 -1.15
C LEU A 19 -2.60 20.13 -1.93
N ASP A 20 -3.40 21.00 -1.31
CA ASP A 20 -3.91 22.22 -1.95
C ASP A 20 -2.77 23.18 -2.33
N MET A 21 -1.71 23.24 -1.52
CA MET A 21 -0.49 24.01 -1.80
C MET A 21 0.45 23.34 -2.82
N GLY A 22 0.20 22.07 -3.18
CA GLY A 22 1.06 21.30 -4.09
C GLY A 22 2.38 20.80 -3.45
N HIS A 23 2.51 20.85 -2.13
CA HIS A 23 3.70 20.43 -1.38
C HIS A 23 3.73 18.91 -1.18
N ARG A 24 4.13 18.18 -2.22
CA ARG A 24 4.09 16.71 -2.24
C ARG A 24 4.82 16.03 -1.09
N ASP A 25 6.05 16.44 -0.78
CA ASP A 25 6.85 15.77 0.25
C ASP A 25 6.25 15.95 1.66
N SER A 26 5.78 17.16 1.97
CA SER A 26 5.08 17.46 3.23
C SER A 26 3.75 16.70 3.32
N ALA A 27 2.99 16.64 2.22
CA ALA A 27 1.76 15.85 2.16
C ALA A 27 2.03 14.36 2.39
N ILE A 28 3.09 13.80 1.82
CA ILE A 28 3.46 12.39 2.06
C ILE A 28 3.79 12.15 3.54
N ALA A 29 4.55 13.05 4.17
CA ALA A 29 4.87 12.96 5.58
C ALA A 29 3.62 13.01 6.48
N PHE A 30 2.71 13.96 6.24
CA PHE A 30 1.46 14.04 6.99
C PHE A 30 0.54 12.85 6.72
N GLY A 31 0.46 12.35 5.49
CA GLY A 31 -0.30 11.14 5.16
C GLY A 31 0.18 9.92 5.94
N ARG A 32 1.51 9.71 6.03
CA ARG A 32 2.10 8.64 6.86
C ARG A 32 1.77 8.81 8.34
N ALA A 33 1.94 10.03 8.88
CA ALA A 33 1.61 10.31 10.28
C ALA A 33 0.11 10.10 10.59
N PHE A 34 -0.78 10.41 9.64
CA PHE A 34 -2.21 10.16 9.76
C PHE A 34 -2.53 8.67 9.84
N LEU A 35 -1.93 7.85 8.97
CA LEU A 35 -2.11 6.39 9.01
C LEU A 35 -1.61 5.80 10.33
N LEU A 36 -0.42 6.23 10.78
CA LEU A 36 0.12 5.81 12.08
C LEU A 36 -0.81 6.17 13.24
N ALA A 37 -1.42 7.36 13.22
CA ALA A 37 -2.40 7.78 14.23
C ALA A 37 -3.66 6.89 14.23
N LEU A 38 -4.05 6.34 13.08
CA LEU A 38 -5.12 5.36 12.95
C LEU A 38 -4.68 3.93 13.32
N GLY A 39 -3.41 3.72 13.70
CA GLY A 39 -2.82 2.40 13.93
C GLY A 39 -2.71 1.58 12.65
N MET A 40 -2.55 2.25 11.50
CA MET A 40 -2.30 1.66 10.20
C MET A 40 -0.86 1.98 9.80
N GLU A 41 -0.12 0.98 9.34
CA GLU A 41 1.19 1.21 8.76
C GLU A 41 0.99 1.62 7.30
N GLY A 42 1.45 2.82 6.94
CA GLY A 42 1.41 3.26 5.55
C GLY A 42 2.28 2.35 4.68
N LEU A 43 1.87 2.13 3.42
CA LEU A 43 2.70 1.42 2.45
C LEU A 43 4.07 2.10 2.40
N GLU A 44 5.11 1.35 2.77
CA GLU A 44 6.48 1.81 2.63
C GLU A 44 6.70 2.20 1.17
N SER A 45 7.08 3.46 0.95
CA SER A 45 7.42 3.96 -0.37
C SER A 45 8.70 3.27 -0.84
N ASP A 46 8.56 2.06 -1.36
CA ASP A 46 9.64 1.20 -1.86
C ASP A 46 10.12 1.71 -3.24
N THR A 47 10.43 3.00 -3.34
CA THR A 47 10.87 3.66 -4.58
C THR A 47 12.29 4.21 -4.50
N ALA A 48 13.08 3.70 -3.55
CA ALA A 48 14.54 3.90 -3.52
C ALA A 48 15.26 2.55 -3.59
N GLY A 49 15.05 1.83 -4.69
CA GLY A 49 15.99 0.81 -5.16
C GLY A 49 15.60 -0.66 -4.96
N LYS A 50 14.72 -1.17 -5.82
CA LYS A 50 14.77 -2.55 -6.35
C LYS A 50 13.77 -2.76 -7.49
N PRO A 51 14.18 -3.27 -8.67
CA PRO A 51 13.23 -3.75 -9.67
C PRO A 51 13.01 -5.25 -9.43
N CYS A 52 11.96 -5.67 -8.72
CA CYS A 52 11.43 -7.05 -8.71
C CYS A 52 10.26 -7.12 -7.72
N GLY A 53 9.03 -7.47 -8.05
CA GLY A 53 8.42 -7.98 -9.27
C GLY A 53 6.90 -7.92 -9.11
N ASP A 54 6.19 -7.95 -10.22
CA ASP A 54 4.73 -7.83 -10.26
C ASP A 54 3.99 -8.83 -9.35
N PRO A 55 3.08 -8.38 -8.47
CA PRO A 55 2.19 -9.26 -7.71
C PRO A 55 1.19 -10.05 -8.59
N TRP A 56 1.18 -9.80 -9.90
CA TRP A 56 0.30 -10.46 -10.88
C TRP A 56 0.90 -11.69 -11.56
N SER A 57 2.09 -12.14 -11.15
CA SER A 57 2.57 -13.46 -11.55
C SER A 57 1.79 -14.55 -10.81
N LYS A 58 0.68 -14.96 -11.45
CA LYS A 58 -0.12 -16.20 -11.29
C LYS A 58 0.38 -17.21 -10.23
N PRO A 59 -0.50 -17.73 -9.36
CA PRO A 59 -0.11 -18.83 -8.50
C PRO A 59 0.09 -20.11 -9.31
N ALA A 60 1.26 -20.70 -9.09
CA ALA A 60 1.54 -22.12 -8.96
C ALA A 60 0.98 -23.08 -10.03
N LEU A 61 1.93 -23.60 -10.82
CA LEU A 61 2.05 -25.00 -11.22
C LEU A 61 1.40 -25.96 -10.21
N ALA A 62 0.18 -26.40 -10.47
CA ALA A 62 -0.40 -27.60 -9.88
C ALA A 62 -1.51 -28.10 -10.81
N ASP A 63 -1.19 -29.08 -11.65
CA ASP A 63 -2.11 -30.15 -11.99
C ASP A 63 -1.29 -31.35 -12.50
N SER A 64 -0.94 -32.22 -11.55
CA SER A 64 -0.68 -33.62 -11.83
C SER A 64 -2.02 -34.35 -11.77
N CYS A 65 -2.48 -34.95 -12.88
CA CYS A 65 -2.96 -36.34 -12.96
C CYS A 65 -3.67 -36.64 -14.30
N ASN A 66 -3.02 -37.49 -15.09
CA ASN A 66 -3.52 -38.72 -15.72
C ASN A 66 -4.75 -38.76 -16.67
N THR A 67 -4.51 -39.46 -17.79
CA THR A 67 -5.40 -40.41 -18.50
C THR A 67 -6.37 -39.87 -19.56
N ALA A 68 -6.06 -40.15 -20.85
CA ALA A 68 -6.77 -41.11 -21.72
C ALA A 68 -6.68 -40.75 -23.23
N GLU A 69 -6.20 -41.72 -24.02
CA GLU A 69 -6.63 -42.18 -25.37
C GLU A 69 -6.96 -41.28 -26.58
N SER A 70 -6.73 -41.91 -27.74
CA SER A 70 -7.32 -41.71 -29.08
C SER A 70 -6.72 -40.55 -29.90
N GLY A 71 -6.20 -40.70 -31.11
CA GLY A 71 -6.38 -41.68 -32.18
C GLY A 71 -6.38 -40.88 -33.50
N GLY A 72 -5.69 -41.37 -34.54
CA GLY A 72 -5.64 -40.74 -35.87
C GLY A 72 -4.39 -41.09 -36.65
#